data_AF-A0A7T7KY12-F1
#
_entry.id   AF-A0A7T7KY12-F1
#
_cell.length_a   1.000
_cell.length_b   1.000
_cell.length_c   1.000
_cell.angle_alpha   90.00
_cell.angle_beta   90.00
_cell.angle_gamma   90.00
#
_symmetry.space_group_name_H-M   'P 1'
#
loop_
_entity.id
_entity.type
_entity.pdbx_description
1 polymer ?
#
loop_
_entity_poly.entity_id
_entity_poly.type
_entity_poly.pdbx_seq_one_letter_code
_entity_poly.pdbx_strand_id
1 'polypeptide(L)'
;MNHRDPPGIIAPHIPADAYRRAEATGAPVVIVVQTTDRTGRPLRHYLFPIAVAGAATMGVFGLVAAFLALLDFAAHTAAAIGGVAGTLGIGGISLKLARPTGK
;
A
#
# COMPACT_ATOMS: atom_id res chain seq x y z
N MET A 1 -5.74 60.10 -6.03
CA MET A 1 -4.39 59.55 -6.21
C MET A 1 -4.56 58.08 -6.63
N ASN A 2 -4.35 57.76 -7.91
CA ASN A 2 -4.47 56.40 -8.43
C ASN A 2 -3.18 55.64 -8.13
N HIS A 3 -3.22 54.72 -7.16
CA HIS A 3 -2.17 53.73 -6.96
C HIS A 3 -2.19 52.76 -8.16
N ARG A 4 -1.14 52.75 -8.96
CA ARG A 4 -0.96 51.73 -10.01
C ARG A 4 -0.35 50.51 -9.34
N ASP A 5 -1.06 49.40 -9.39
CA ASP A 5 -0.54 48.13 -8.91
C ASP A 5 0.70 47.72 -9.73
N PRO A 6 1.83 47.40 -9.07
CA PRO A 6 3.03 46.95 -9.76
C PRO A 6 2.78 45.59 -10.45
N PRO A 7 3.34 45.37 -11.65
CA PRO A 7 3.11 44.15 -12.40
C PRO A 7 3.79 42.96 -11.70
N GLY A 8 2.98 42.03 -11.20
CA GLY A 8 3.44 40.80 -10.56
C GLY A 8 2.29 40.09 -9.82
N ILE A 9 2.50 38.84 -9.42
CA ILE A 9 1.63 38.19 -8.43
C ILE A 9 1.84 38.93 -7.11
N ILE A 10 0.95 39.86 -6.82
CA ILE A 10 0.94 40.57 -5.55
C ILE A 10 0.52 39.54 -4.50
N ALA A 11 1.39 39.27 -3.54
CA ALA A 11 1.01 38.51 -2.35
C ALA A 11 -0.26 39.15 -1.76
N PRO A 12 -1.27 38.39 -1.30
CA PRO A 12 -2.53 38.95 -0.83
C PRO A 12 -2.30 40.09 0.17
N HIS A 13 -2.44 41.33 -0.29
CA HIS A 13 -2.19 42.50 0.53
C HIS A 13 -3.50 42.88 1.20
N ILE A 14 -3.45 43.03 2.52
CA ILE A 14 -4.61 43.49 3.28
C ILE A 14 -4.59 45.02 3.23
N PRO A 15 -5.65 45.68 2.71
CA PRO A 15 -5.71 47.13 2.61
C PRO A 15 -5.53 47.84 3.96
N ALA A 16 -4.81 48.97 3.98
CA ALA A 16 -4.47 49.69 5.22
C ALA A 16 -5.69 50.25 5.98
N ASP A 17 -6.77 50.54 5.26
CA ASP A 17 -8.05 50.98 5.82
C ASP A 17 -8.76 49.87 6.61
N ALA A 18 -8.52 48.60 6.28
CA ALA A 18 -9.03 47.48 7.07
C ALA A 18 -8.43 47.48 8.49
N TYR A 19 -7.12 47.75 8.61
CA TYR A 19 -6.46 47.90 9.91
C TYR A 19 -6.94 49.12 10.68
N ARG A 20 -7.04 50.29 10.01
CA ARG A 20 -7.52 51.52 10.66
C ARG A 20 -8.96 51.42 11.14
N ARG A 21 -9.83 50.73 10.38
CA ARG A 21 -11.21 50.48 10.80
C ARG A 21 -11.25 49.58 12.03
N ALA A 22 -10.45 48.51 12.05
CA ALA A 22 -10.38 47.59 13.18
C ALA A 22 -9.86 48.28 14.46
N GLU A 23 -8.87 49.16 14.33
CA GLU A 23 -8.35 50.00 15.43
C GLU A 23 -9.42 50.95 15.97
N ALA A 24 -10.19 51.60 15.08
CA ALA A 24 -11.24 52.54 15.47
C ALA A 24 -12.45 51.86 16.16
N THR A 25 -12.75 50.60 15.83
CA THR A 25 -13.89 49.86 16.38
C THR A 25 -13.50 48.90 17.50
N GLY A 26 -12.21 48.77 17.81
CA GLY A 26 -11.70 47.76 18.75
C GLY A 26 -11.91 46.32 18.27
N ALA A 27 -12.15 46.10 16.97
CA ALA A 27 -12.39 44.78 16.43
C ALA A 27 -11.07 43.98 16.28
N PRO A 28 -11.06 42.66 16.58
CA PRO A 28 -9.87 41.84 16.44
C PRO A 28 -9.50 41.62 14.97
N VAL A 29 -8.20 41.74 14.65
CA VAL A 29 -7.66 41.45 13.31
C VAL A 29 -7.11 40.03 13.29
N VAL A 30 -7.72 39.15 12.49
CA VAL A 30 -7.25 37.76 12.31
C VAL A 30 -6.68 37.61 10.90
N ILE A 31 -5.38 37.33 10.82
CA ILE A 31 -4.69 37.08 9.55
C ILE A 31 -4.59 35.57 9.34
N VAL A 32 -5.36 35.04 8.39
CA VAL A 32 -5.30 33.62 8.01
C VAL A 32 -4.44 33.48 6.76
N VAL A 33 -3.22 32.98 6.93
CA VAL A 33 -2.37 32.60 5.80
C VAL A 33 -2.68 31.15 5.45
N GLN A 34 -3.47 30.94 4.39
CA GLN A 34 -3.66 29.61 3.82
C GLN A 34 -2.39 29.24 3.06
N THR A 35 -1.51 28.45 3.68
CA THR A 35 -0.33 27.88 3.01
C THR A 35 -0.81 26.78 2.07
N THR A 36 -1.31 27.17 0.91
CA THR A 36 -1.47 26.22 -0.19
C THR A 36 -0.14 26.24 -0.91
N ASP A 37 0.80 25.40 -0.49
CA ASP A 37 2.06 25.23 -1.20
C ASP A 37 1.74 24.64 -2.59
N ARG A 38 1.51 25.52 -3.56
CA ARG A 38 1.20 25.15 -4.95
C ARG A 38 2.41 24.48 -5.62
N THR A 39 3.59 24.64 -5.04
CA THR A 39 4.86 24.02 -5.45
C THR A 39 5.20 22.74 -4.69
N GLY A 40 4.49 22.44 -3.60
CA GLY A 40 4.68 21.24 -2.80
C GLY A 40 4.23 19.99 -3.54
N ARG A 41 5.10 18.96 -3.60
CA ARG A 41 4.70 17.66 -4.16
C ARG A 41 3.66 17.03 -3.22
N PRO A 42 2.49 16.61 -3.74
CA PRO A 42 1.43 16.10 -2.90
C PRO A 42 1.87 14.77 -2.27
N LEU A 43 1.62 14.59 -0.96
CA LEU A 43 2.05 13.42 -0.19
C LEU A 43 1.70 12.07 -0.84
N ARG A 44 0.57 12.03 -1.58
CA ARG A 44 0.13 10.88 -2.39
C ARG A 44 1.21 10.36 -3.35
N HIS A 45 2.06 11.23 -3.88
CA HIS A 45 3.10 10.84 -4.84
C HIS A 45 4.16 9.93 -4.21
N TYR A 46 4.38 10.04 -2.90
CA TYR A 46 5.30 9.20 -2.14
C TYR A 46 4.62 7.97 -1.55
N LEU A 47 3.38 8.12 -1.09
CA LEU A 47 2.63 7.01 -0.46
C LEU A 47 2.13 5.98 -1.46
N PHE A 48 1.79 6.40 -2.69
CA PHE A 48 1.27 5.50 -3.72
C PHE A 48 2.21 4.34 -4.07
N PRO A 49 3.50 4.56 -4.40
CA PRO A 49 4.40 3.44 -4.71
C PRO A 49 4.64 2.53 -3.50
N ILE A 50 4.67 3.08 -2.29
CA ILE A 50 4.81 2.28 -1.05
C ILE A 50 3.60 1.38 -0.85
N ALA A 51 2.39 1.92 -1.05
CA ALA A 51 1.15 1.14 -0.95
C ALA A 51 1.10 0.01 -1.98
N VAL A 52 1.50 0.29 -3.23
CA VAL A 52 1.55 -0.73 -4.30
C VAL A 52 2.58 -1.82 -3.96
N ALA A 53 3.78 -1.44 -3.53
CA ALA A 53 4.81 -2.40 -3.14
C ALA A 53 4.38 -3.25 -1.93
N GLY A 54 3.74 -2.64 -0.93
CA GLY A 54 3.20 -3.34 0.23
C GLY A 54 2.09 -4.34 -0.14
N ALA A 55 1.15 -3.94 -0.99
CA ALA A 55 0.09 -4.81 -1.46
C ALA A 55 0.64 -5.99 -2.28
N ALA A 56 1.61 -5.73 -3.17
CA ALA A 56 2.24 -6.77 -3.99
C ALA A 56 2.98 -7.80 -3.13
N THR A 57 3.78 -7.33 -2.16
CA THR A 57 4.52 -8.23 -1.25
C THR A 57 3.58 -9.09 -0.42
N MET A 58 2.56 -8.49 0.21
CA MET A 58 1.55 -9.26 0.96
C MET A 58 0.81 -10.27 0.07
N GLY A 59 0.47 -9.90 -1.17
CA GLY A 59 -0.15 -10.80 -2.14
C GLY A 59 0.73 -12.01 -2.47
N VAL A 60 2.02 -11.79 -2.74
CA VAL A 60 2.96 -12.88 -3.05
C VAL A 60 3.17 -13.79 -1.85
N PHE A 61 3.37 -13.23 -0.65
CA PHE A 61 3.50 -14.03 0.57
C PHE A 61 2.24 -14.85 0.86
N GLY A 62 1.06 -14.25 0.67
CA GLY A 62 -0.22 -14.96 0.81
C GLY A 62 -0.37 -16.11 -0.19
N LEU A 63 0.02 -15.89 -1.45
CA LEU A 63 -0.03 -16.91 -2.48
C LEU A 63 0.93 -18.07 -2.19
N VAL A 64 2.17 -17.77 -1.78
CA VAL A 64 3.15 -18.80 -1.39
C VAL A 64 2.66 -19.58 -0.17
N ALA A 65 2.12 -18.89 0.85
CA ALA A 65 1.57 -19.54 2.04
C ALA A 65 0.39 -20.45 1.69
N ALA A 66 -0.54 -19.99 0.86
CA ALA A 66 -1.68 -20.78 0.41
C ALA A 66 -1.24 -22.02 -0.40
N PHE A 67 -0.25 -21.84 -1.28
CA PHE A 67 0.31 -22.94 -2.06
C PHE A 67 0.96 -24.00 -1.16
N LEU A 68 1.79 -23.58 -0.21
CA LEU A 68 2.41 -24.48 0.76
C LEU A 68 1.37 -25.19 1.63
N ALA A 69 0.34 -24.49 2.10
CA ALA A 69 -0.75 -25.08 2.87
C ALA A 69 -1.51 -26.15 2.06
N LEU A 70 -1.74 -25.90 0.77
CA LEU A 70 -2.40 -26.87 -0.11
C LEU A 70 -1.54 -28.12 -0.31
N LEU A 71 -0.23 -27.93 -0.52
CA LEU A 71 0.72 -29.04 -0.66
C LEU A 71 0.85 -29.85 0.63
N ASP A 72 0.95 -29.18 1.78
CA ASP A 72 1.03 -29.84 3.08
C ASP A 72 -0.23 -30.67 3.35
N PHE A 73 -1.42 -30.09 3.11
CA PHE A 73 -2.68 -30.81 3.23
C PHE A 73 -2.75 -32.03 2.30
N ALA A 74 -2.31 -31.88 1.05
CA ALA A 74 -2.26 -33.00 0.09
C ALA A 74 -1.29 -34.09 0.54
N ALA A 75 -0.08 -33.72 0.98
CA ALA A 75 0.92 -34.65 1.47
C ALA A 75 0.45 -35.38 2.74
N HIS A 76 -0.17 -34.66 3.67
CA HIS A 76 -0.71 -35.21 4.90
C HIS A 76 -1.82 -36.22 4.61
N THR A 77 -2.71 -35.89 3.66
CA THR A 77 -3.78 -36.79 3.22
C THR A 77 -3.21 -38.02 2.51
N ALA A 78 -2.23 -37.84 1.62
CA ALA A 78 -1.57 -38.96 0.92
C ALA A 78 -0.81 -39.87 1.89
N ALA A 79 -0.16 -39.31 2.92
CA ALA A 79 0.52 -40.07 3.97
C ALA A 79 -0.47 -40.79 4.88
N ALA A 80 -1.60 -40.15 5.23
CA ALA A 80 -2.67 -40.78 6.00
C ALA A 80 -3.30 -41.96 5.22
N ILE A 81 -3.60 -41.76 3.94
CA ILE A 81 -4.13 -42.83 3.08
C ILE A 81 -3.07 -43.90 2.86
N GLY A 82 -1.82 -43.55 2.53
CA GLY A 82 -0.74 -44.51 2.29
C GLY A 82 -0.34 -45.31 3.53
N GLY A 83 -0.37 -44.68 4.70
CA GLY A 83 -0.09 -45.30 5.99
C GLY A 83 -1.20 -46.25 6.45
N VAL A 84 -2.45 -45.95 6.12
CA VAL A 84 -3.59 -46.84 6.38
C VAL A 84 -3.75 -47.92 5.30
N ALA A 85 -3.39 -47.63 4.05
CA ALA A 85 -3.65 -48.51 2.91
C ALA A 85 -2.57 -49.57 2.69
N GLY A 86 -1.31 -49.34 3.07
CA GLY A 86 -0.21 -50.26 2.77
C GLY A 86 -0.02 -50.44 1.26
N THR A 87 1.06 -49.88 0.70
CA THR A 87 1.34 -49.83 -0.76
C THR A 87 0.27 -49.07 -1.55
N LEU A 88 0.56 -47.81 -1.93
CA LEU A 88 -0.28 -47.05 -2.85
C LEU A 88 -0.31 -47.71 -4.23
N GLY A 89 -1.31 -48.56 -4.47
CA GLY A 89 -1.73 -48.97 -5.80
C GLY A 89 -2.96 -48.16 -6.21
N ILE A 90 -2.78 -47.12 -7.02
CA ILE A 90 -3.91 -46.45 -7.69
C ILE A 90 -4.09 -47.15 -9.04
N GLY A 91 -5.19 -47.89 -9.21
CA GLY A 91 -5.57 -48.49 -10.49
C GLY A 91 -4.82 -49.76 -10.90
N GLY A 92 -4.41 -50.62 -9.95
CA GLY A 92 -3.84 -51.94 -10.25
C GLY A 92 -2.36 -51.94 -10.66
N ILE A 93 -1.72 -50.78 -10.76
CA ILE A 93 -0.28 -50.68 -11.04
C ILE A 93 0.46 -50.50 -9.71
N SER A 94 0.86 -51.61 -9.09
CA SER A 94 1.73 -51.59 -7.92
C SER A 94 3.18 -51.39 -8.39
N LEU A 95 3.74 -50.19 -8.20
CA LEU A 95 5.16 -49.95 -8.47
C LEU A 95 6.01 -50.59 -7.36
N LYS A 96 6.33 -51.87 -7.54
CA LYS A 96 7.26 -52.60 -6.68
C LYS A 96 8.69 -52.16 -7.06
N LEU A 97 9.28 -51.24 -6.30
CA LEU A 97 10.73 -51.01 -6.32
C LEU A 97 11.44 -52.25 -5.73
N ALA A 98 11.51 -53.33 -6.50
CA ALA A 98 12.40 -54.43 -6.21
C ALA A 98 13.83 -53.99 -6.58
N ARG A 99 14.63 -53.75 -5.55
CA ARG A 99 16.10 -53.61 -5.59
C ARG A 99 16.70 -54.67 -6.53
N PRO A 100 17.55 -54.32 -7.51
CA PRO A 100 18.26 -55.32 -8.28
C PRO A 100 19.36 -55.92 -7.39
N THR A 101 19.24 -57.20 -7.06
CA THR A 101 20.38 -58.01 -6.64
C THR A 101 20.73 -58.91 -7.82
N GLY A 102 21.61 -58.43 -8.68
CA GLY A 102 22.19 -59.23 -9.76
C GLY A 102 23.38 -60.02 -9.24
N LYS A 103 23.22 -61.34 -9.17
CA LYS A 103 24.22 -62.36 -9.50
C LYS A 103 23.49 -63.55 -10.10
#